data_AF-A0A7G6E4B0-F1
#
_entry.id   AF-A0A7G6E4B0-F1
#
_cell.length_a   1.000
_cell.length_b   1.000
_cell.length_c   1.000
_cell.angle_alpha   90.00
_cell.angle_beta   90.00
_cell.angle_gamma   90.00
#
_symmetry.space_group_name_H-M   'P 1'
#
loop_
_entity.id
_entity.type
_entity.pdbx_description
1 polymer ?
#
loop_
_entity_poly.entity_id
_entity_poly.type
_entity_poly.pdbx_seq_one_letter_code
_entity_poly.pdbx_strand_id
1 'polypeptide(L)'
;MRIFNQHIPGIIKAYNQNKNTTGKVEDKQKVSKNDGVELSSEARYYAIARQALQELPEIDEAKVAELKQAVKSGTYRVNHEEVAEKILEENIFDKLV
;
A
#
# COMPACT_ATOMS: atom_id res chain seq x y z
N MET A 1 -21.34 -18.84 -23.82
CA MET A 1 -20.81 -17.87 -22.83
C MET A 1 -20.14 -16.75 -23.61
N ARG A 2 -20.70 -15.53 -23.61
CA ARG A 2 -20.17 -14.38 -24.39
C ARG A 2 -19.45 -13.44 -23.41
N ILE A 3 -18.12 -13.43 -23.45
CA ILE A 3 -17.31 -12.44 -22.74
C ILE A 3 -17.27 -11.15 -23.56
N PHE A 4 -17.98 -10.13 -23.06
CA PHE A 4 -18.06 -8.81 -23.68
C PHE A 4 -16.83 -8.00 -23.25
N ASN A 5 -15.92 -7.72 -24.19
CA ASN A 5 -14.71 -6.94 -23.94
C ASN A 5 -15.04 -5.45 -23.91
N GLN A 6 -15.29 -4.91 -22.72
CA GLN A 6 -15.49 -3.47 -22.49
C GLN A 6 -14.16 -2.74 -22.67
N HIS A 7 -14.01 -2.04 -23.80
CA HIS A 7 -12.89 -1.12 -24.01
C HIS A 7 -13.05 0.09 -23.07
N ILE A 8 -12.14 0.26 -22.12
CA ILE A 8 -12.07 1.45 -21.26
C ILE A 8 -11.22 2.51 -22.00
N PRO A 9 -11.83 3.58 -22.55
CA PRO A 9 -11.12 4.56 -23.36
C PRO A 9 -10.34 5.54 -22.46
N GLY A 10 -9.17 5.10 -21.99
CA GLY A 10 -8.27 5.94 -21.22
C GLY A 10 -6.87 5.35 -21.08
N ILE A 11 -6.78 4.04 -20.89
CA ILE A 11 -5.52 3.33 -20.66
C ILE A 11 -4.60 3.39 -21.88
N ILE A 12 -5.14 3.24 -23.09
CA ILE A 12 -4.37 3.33 -24.35
C ILE A 12 -3.77 4.73 -24.53
N LYS A 13 -4.43 5.78 -24.02
CA LYS A 13 -3.98 7.17 -24.19
C LYS A 13 -2.80 7.49 -23.26
N ALA A 14 -2.86 7.01 -22.02
CA ALA A 14 -1.76 7.15 -21.05
C ALA A 14 -0.50 6.41 -21.52
N TYR A 15 -0.66 5.22 -22.11
CA TYR A 15 0.45 4.47 -22.69
C TYR A 15 1.14 5.20 -23.85
N ASN A 16 0.36 5.86 -24.73
CA ASN A 16 0.90 6.55 -25.89
C ASN A 16 1.41 7.98 -25.62
N GLN A 17 0.95 8.64 -24.54
CA GLN A 17 1.43 9.97 -24.16
C GLN A 17 2.89 9.97 -23.67
N ASN A 18 3.39 8.83 -23.18
CA ASN A 18 4.78 8.69 -22.74
C ASN A 18 5.77 8.54 -23.93
N LYS A 19 5.29 8.33 -25.16
CA LYS A 19 6.15 8.06 -26.33
C LYS A 19 6.56 9.31 -27.14
N ASN A 20 5.98 10.48 -26.85
CA ASN A 20 6.10 11.66 -27.73
C ASN A 20 6.93 12.82 -27.16
N THR A 21 7.95 12.55 -26.35
CA THR A 21 8.92 13.58 -25.92
C THR A 21 10.35 13.19 -26.23
N THR A 22 10.69 12.96 -27.50
CA THR A 22 12.07 13.17 -28.00
C THR A 22 12.11 13.16 -29.52
N GLY A 23 12.02 14.35 -30.12
CA GLY A 23 12.34 14.56 -31.52
C GLY A 23 13.84 14.70 -31.74
N LYS A 24 14.34 14.01 -32.77
CA LYS A 24 15.63 14.12 -33.47
C LYS A 24 16.89 13.66 -32.72
N VAL A 25 17.40 12.48 -33.06
CA VAL A 25 18.77 12.30 -33.59
C VAL A 25 18.76 11.09 -34.55
N GLU A 26 19.21 11.31 -35.79
CA GLU A 26 19.60 10.25 -36.71
C GLU A 26 20.89 9.63 -36.18
N ASP A 27 20.88 8.35 -35.80
CA ASP A 27 22.06 7.51 -35.96
C ASP A 27 21.70 6.02 -35.86
N LYS A 28 22.11 5.28 -36.88
CA LYS A 28 22.09 3.82 -36.90
C LYS A 28 23.20 3.36 -35.95
N GLN A 29 22.87 2.69 -34.84
CA GLN A 29 23.58 1.48 -34.37
C GLN A 29 23.08 1.02 -32.99
N LYS A 30 23.02 -0.31 -32.86
CA LYS A 30 22.74 -1.10 -31.64
C LYS A 30 21.34 -0.94 -31.05
N VAL A 31 20.46 -1.83 -31.48
CA VAL A 31 19.39 -2.36 -30.63
C VAL A 31 20.08 -3.08 -29.46
N SER A 32 20.51 -2.30 -28.47
CA SER A 32 20.58 -2.80 -27.09
C SER A 32 19.15 -3.14 -26.74
N LYS A 33 18.85 -4.44 -26.66
CA LYS A 33 17.65 -4.91 -25.96
C LYS A 33 17.81 -4.40 -24.54
N ASN A 34 17.23 -3.23 -24.27
CA ASN A 34 17.12 -2.74 -22.91
C ASN A 34 16.25 -3.76 -22.20
N ASP A 35 16.85 -4.54 -21.31
CA ASP A 35 16.12 -5.42 -20.41
C ASP A 35 15.16 -4.53 -19.60
N GLY A 36 13.90 -4.53 -20.00
CA GLY A 36 12.83 -3.79 -19.36
C GLY A 36 12.29 -4.62 -18.21
N VAL A 37 12.41 -4.13 -16.99
CA VAL A 37 11.76 -4.74 -15.83
C VAL A 37 10.31 -4.27 -15.82
N GLU A 38 9.37 -5.14 -16.20
CA GLU A 38 7.94 -4.87 -16.07
C GLU A 38 7.42 -5.44 -14.76
N LEU A 39 7.00 -4.55 -13.84
CA LEU A 39 6.36 -4.95 -12.60
C LEU A 39 4.99 -5.55 -12.90
N SER A 40 4.71 -6.75 -12.35
CA SER A 40 3.41 -7.42 -12.47
C SER A 40 2.28 -6.53 -11.97
N SER A 41 1.06 -6.74 -12.49
CA SER A 41 -0.13 -6.01 -12.04
C SER A 41 -0.33 -6.12 -10.54
N GLU A 42 -0.14 -7.32 -9.98
CA GLU A 42 -0.27 -7.59 -8.54
C GLU A 42 0.73 -6.78 -7.71
N ALA A 43 2.00 -6.74 -8.13
CA ALA A 43 3.02 -6.00 -7.39
C ALA A 43 2.79 -4.47 -7.44
N ARG A 44 2.17 -3.96 -8.51
CA ARG A 44 1.72 -2.55 -8.57
C ARG A 44 0.59 -2.28 -7.58
N TYR A 45 -0.40 -3.17 -7.49
CA TYR A 45 -1.49 -3.04 -6.51
C TYR A 45 -0.96 -3.08 -5.08
N TYR A 46 -0.04 -4.00 -4.79
CA TYR A 46 0.61 -4.09 -3.49
C TYR A 46 1.38 -2.82 -3.13
N ALA A 47 2.13 -2.24 -4.08
CA ALA A 47 2.86 -0.99 -3.86
C ALA A 47 1.90 0.18 -3.51
N ILE A 48 0.77 0.29 -4.21
CA ILE A 48 -0.25 1.31 -3.93
C ILE A 48 -0.88 1.09 -2.55
N ALA A 49 -1.25 -0.14 -2.22
CA ALA A 49 -1.82 -0.48 -0.91
C ALA A 49 -0.83 -0.18 0.23
N ARG A 50 0.45 -0.52 0.05
CA ARG A 50 1.51 -0.21 1.01
C ARG A 50 1.71 1.29 1.18
N GLN A 51 1.69 2.05 0.09
CA GLN A 51 1.80 3.51 0.15
C GLN A 51 0.61 4.12 0.89
N ALA A 52 -0.61 3.67 0.61
CA ALA A 52 -1.80 4.14 1.32
C ALA A 52 -1.71 3.86 2.83
N LEU A 53 -1.21 2.68 3.24
CA LEU A 53 -0.97 2.35 4.65
C LEU A 53 0.08 3.26 5.32
N GLN A 54 1.06 3.76 4.57
CA GLN A 54 2.06 4.71 5.09
C GLN A 54 1.53 6.13 5.23
N GLU A 55 0.53 6.50 4.41
CA GLU A 55 -0.13 7.80 4.48
C GLU A 55 -1.17 7.88 5.61
N LEU A 56 -1.56 6.73 6.18
CA LEU A 56 -2.41 6.71 7.37
C LEU A 56 -1.66 7.31 8.57
N PRO A 57 -2.36 8.09 9.41
CA PRO A 57 -1.77 8.61 10.63
C PRO A 57 -1.37 7.44 11.54
N GLU A 58 -0.18 7.55 12.14
CA GLU A 58 0.33 6.58 13.11
C GLU A 58 -0.59 6.45 14.33
N ILE A 59 -1.33 7.53 14.65
CA ILE A 59 -2.21 7.62 15.81
C ILE A 59 -3.66 7.80 15.34
N ASP A 60 -4.53 6.90 15.79
CA ASP A 60 -5.98 7.09 15.69
C ASP A 60 -6.47 7.99 16.85
N GLU A 61 -6.52 9.30 16.58
CA GLU A 61 -6.95 10.30 17.56
C GLU A 61 -8.38 10.07 18.08
N ALA A 62 -9.26 9.54 17.24
CA ALA A 62 -10.65 9.26 17.62
C ALA A 62 -10.69 8.14 18.66
N LYS A 63 -9.92 7.07 18.44
CA LYS A 63 -9.83 5.98 19.41
C LYS A 63 -9.21 6.43 20.73
N VAL A 64 -8.18 7.27 20.68
CA VAL A 64 -7.55 7.84 21.87
C VAL A 64 -8.53 8.72 22.65
N ALA A 65 -9.34 9.54 21.98
CA ALA A 65 -10.33 10.38 22.62
C ALA A 65 -11.42 9.56 23.33
N GLU A 66 -11.92 8.50 22.67
CA GLU A 66 -12.89 7.55 23.23
C GLU A 66 -12.36 6.91 24.51
N LEU A 67 -11.14 6.36 24.46
CA LEU A 67 -10.49 5.73 25.61
C LEU A 67 -10.27 6.72 26.76
N LYS A 68 -9.81 7.94 26.47
CA LYS A 68 -9.65 9.01 27.48
C LYS A 68 -10.98 9.33 28.16
N GLN A 69 -12.08 9.36 27.42
CA GLN A 69 -13.42 9.59 27.99
C GLN A 69 -13.90 8.41 28.84
N ALA A 70 -13.69 7.17 28.38
CA ALA A 70 -14.02 5.97 29.15
C ALA A 70 -13.26 5.93 30.50
N VAL A 71 -11.97 6.30 30.48
CA VAL A 71 -11.14 6.40 31.70
C VAL A 71 -11.66 7.51 32.62
N LYS A 72 -11.92 8.72 32.10
CA LYS A 72 -12.45 9.84 32.91
C LYS A 72 -13.81 9.54 33.52
N SER A 73 -14.67 8.84 32.80
CA SER A 73 -16.01 8.45 33.27
C SER A 73 -16.00 7.24 34.20
N GLY A 74 -14.84 6.60 34.42
CA GLY A 74 -14.72 5.40 35.25
C GLY A 74 -15.37 4.15 34.65
N THR A 75 -15.75 4.19 33.36
CA THR A 75 -16.38 3.06 32.66
C THR A 75 -15.36 2.15 31.96
N TYR A 76 -14.09 2.58 31.89
CA TYR A 76 -13.02 1.76 31.37
C TYR A 76 -12.75 0.57 32.30
N ARG A 77 -12.97 -0.64 31.77
CA ARG A 77 -12.70 -1.90 32.47
C ARG A 77 -11.44 -2.53 31.89
N VAL A 78 -10.47 -2.77 32.77
CA VAL A 78 -9.26 -3.51 32.40
C VAL A 78 -9.59 -5.00 32.40
N ASN A 79 -9.42 -5.66 31.26
CA ASN A 79 -9.50 -7.10 31.18
C ASN A 79 -8.13 -7.72 31.53
N HIS A 80 -8.06 -8.46 32.63
CA HIS A 80 -6.82 -9.06 33.11
C HIS A 80 -6.26 -10.13 32.16
N GLU A 81 -7.13 -10.81 31.40
CA GLU A 81 -6.73 -11.81 30.42
C GLU A 81 -6.03 -11.16 29.23
N GLU A 82 -6.60 -10.07 28.69
CA GLU A 82 -5.98 -9.27 27.61
C GLU A 82 -4.61 -8.70 28.05
N VAL A 83 -4.49 -8.26 29.31
CA VAL A 83 -3.19 -7.77 29.83
C VAL A 83 -2.16 -8.89 29.87
N ALA A 84 -2.52 -10.07 30.37
CA ALA A 84 -1.62 -11.21 30.41
C ALA A 84 -1.21 -11.69 29.01
N GLU A 85 -2.16 -11.73 28.07
CA GLU A 85 -1.91 -12.04 26.66
C GLU A 85 -0.90 -11.06 26.04
N LYS A 86 -1.09 -9.74 26.24
CA LYS A 86 -0.16 -8.73 25.72
C LYS A 86 1.24 -8.83 26.31
N ILE A 87 1.36 -9.13 27.60
CA ILE A 87 2.66 -9.38 28.24
C ILE A 87 3.36 -10.58 27.59
N LEU A 88 2.62 -11.66 27.32
CA LEU A 88 3.18 -12.85 26.67
C LEU A 88 3.57 -12.57 25.22
N GLU A 89 2.72 -11.88 24.46
CA GLU A 89 3.03 -11.46 23.09
C GLU A 89 4.32 -10.65 23.03
N GLU A 90 4.48 -9.61 23.85
CA GLU A 90 5.70 -8.78 23.86
C GLU A 90 6.96 -9.59 24.17
N ASN A 91 6.89 -10.49 25.16
CA ASN A 91 8.02 -11.36 25.51
C ASN A 91 8.36 -12.38 24.40
N ILE A 92 7.36 -12.85 23.65
CA ILE A 92 7.56 -13.77 22.53
C ILE A 92 8.16 -13.01 21.34
N PHE A 93 7.66 -11.81 21.02
CA PHE A 93 8.19 -10.97 19.95
C PHE A 93 9.66 -10.60 20.19
N ASP A 94 10.03 -10.24 21.43
CA ASP A 94 11.42 -9.90 21.80
C ASP A 94 12.41 -11.08 21.63
N LYS A 95 11.92 -12.34 21.72
CA LYS A 95 12.74 -13.54 21.48
C LYS A 95 12.87 -13.95 20.01
N LEU A 96 11.99 -13.44 19.14
CA LEU A 96 11.93 -13.83 17.72
C LEU A 96 12.69 -12.86 16.80
N VAL A 97 13.13 -11.72 17.33
CA VAL A 97 13.99 -10.72 16.67
C VAL A 97 15.44 -10.94 17.09
#